data_AF-A0A453A4I2-F1
#
_entry.id   AF-A0A453A4I2-F1
#
_cell.length_a   1.000
_cell.length_b   1.000
_cell.length_c   1.000
_cell.angle_alpha   90.00
_cell.angle_beta   90.00
_cell.angle_gamma   90.00
#
_symmetry.space_group_name_H-M   'P 1'
#
loop_
_entity.id
_entity.type
_entity.pdbx_description
1 polymer ?
#
loop_
_entity_poly.entity_id
_entity_poly.type
_entity_poly.pdbx_seq_one_letter_code
_entity_poly.pdbx_strand_id
1 'polypeptide(L)'
;MVTSEHLVTLLSIVPKYSQKDWLSSYESLDTFVVPRSSKKLYEDNEYALYTVTLFAKVVDNFKVHAREKGFQIRDFEYSPEAQESRKQELEKLLQDQEVMRTSLLQWCYASYSEVFSSWMHFSAVRVFVESILRYGLPARFLSVVLAPSTKSEKKVRNILEGLCGNANR
;
A
#
# COMPACT_ATOMS: atom_id res chain seq x y z
N MET A 1 25.93 17.10 6.95
CA MET A 1 27.33 16.96 6.46
C MET A 1 27.98 18.32 6.58
N VAL A 2 29.19 18.41 7.13
CA VAL A 2 29.93 19.69 7.18
C VAL A 2 30.45 19.96 5.78
N THR A 3 29.81 20.86 5.05
CA THR A 3 30.37 21.42 3.81
C THR A 3 31.54 22.32 4.22
N SER A 4 32.76 21.76 4.16
CA SER A 4 33.96 22.58 4.12
C SER A 4 34.05 23.18 2.73
N GLU A 5 34.47 24.44 2.59
CA GLU A 5 34.50 25.19 1.32
C GLU A 5 35.22 24.47 0.16
N HIS A 6 36.03 23.46 0.48
CA HIS A 6 36.82 22.73 -0.50
C HIS A 6 36.61 21.21 -0.50
N LEU A 7 35.90 20.66 0.49
CA LEU A 7 35.69 19.22 0.62
C LEU A 7 34.21 18.86 0.57
N VAL A 8 33.90 17.82 -0.20
CA VAL A 8 32.56 17.27 -0.35
C VAL A 8 32.59 15.79 0.01
N THR A 9 31.58 15.34 0.74
CA THR A 9 31.36 13.92 1.03
C THR A 9 30.27 13.39 0.11
N LEU A 10 30.61 12.38 -0.68
CA LEU A 10 29.69 11.70 -1.58
C LEU A 10 29.27 10.34 -1.01
N LEU A 11 28.15 9.81 -1.52
CA LEU A 11 27.68 8.46 -1.21
C LEU A 11 27.97 7.53 -2.39
N SER A 12 28.72 6.46 -2.15
CA SER A 12 29.06 5.44 -3.13
C SER A 12 28.27 4.16 -2.88
N ILE A 13 27.56 3.69 -3.91
CA ILE A 13 26.85 2.43 -3.92
C ILE A 13 27.76 1.42 -4.61
N VAL A 14 28.19 0.43 -3.85
CA VAL A 14 29.19 -0.57 -4.25
C VAL A 14 28.56 -1.95 -4.21
N PRO A 15 28.62 -2.75 -5.29
CA PRO A 15 28.15 -4.14 -5.25
C PRO A 15 28.88 -4.95 -4.18
N LYS A 16 28.17 -5.87 -3.51
CA LYS A 16 28.72 -6.65 -2.40
C LYS A 16 29.99 -7.43 -2.75
N TYR A 17 30.06 -7.97 -3.97
CA TYR A 17 31.24 -8.70 -4.46
C TYR A 17 32.45 -7.78 -4.74
N SER A 18 32.22 -6.48 -4.99
CA SER A 18 33.27 -5.49 -5.29
C SER A 18 33.66 -4.62 -4.09
N GLN A 19 33.18 -4.89 -2.88
CA GLN A 19 33.55 -4.11 -1.69
C GLN A 19 35.07 -4.09 -1.44
N LYS A 20 35.74 -5.22 -1.68
CA LYS A 20 37.21 -5.30 -1.55
C LYS A 20 37.91 -4.43 -2.60
N ASP A 21 37.45 -4.49 -3.85
CA ASP A 21 38.01 -3.69 -4.95
C ASP A 21 37.80 -2.19 -4.73
N TRP A 22 36.62 -1.80 -4.22
CA TRP A 22 36.35 -0.44 -3.79
C TRP A 22 37.35 0.03 -2.75
N LEU A 23 37.49 -0.71 -1.64
CA LEU A 23 38.40 -0.33 -0.54
C LEU A 23 39.87 -0.26 -0.98
N SER A 24 40.29 -1.08 -1.94
CA SER A 24 41.66 -1.04 -2.46
C SER A 24 41.91 0.04 -3.52
N SER A 25 40.87 0.54 -4.18
CA SER A 25 41.05 1.39 -5.38
C SER A 25 40.42 2.77 -5.30
N TYR A 26 39.51 3.04 -4.36
CA TYR A 26 38.83 4.34 -4.31
C TYR A 26 39.79 5.52 -4.12
N GLU A 27 40.91 5.33 -3.42
CA GLU A 27 41.93 6.37 -3.18
C GLU A 27 42.71 6.73 -4.45
N SER A 28 42.80 5.81 -5.41
CA SER A 28 43.53 5.99 -6.67
C SER A 28 42.63 6.31 -7.86
N LEU A 29 41.31 6.43 -7.65
CA LEU A 29 40.37 6.86 -8.69
C LEU A 29 40.58 8.31 -9.12
N ASP A 30 41.08 9.18 -8.23
CA ASP A 30 41.42 10.56 -8.56
C ASP A 30 42.50 11.11 -7.60
N THR A 31 43.17 12.19 -7.98
CA THR A 31 44.34 12.76 -7.27
C THR A 31 43.96 13.45 -5.96
N PHE A 32 42.73 13.97 -5.84
CA PHE A 32 42.29 14.74 -4.68
C PHE A 32 41.22 14.00 -3.84
N VAL A 33 41.37 12.68 -3.72
CA VAL A 33 40.57 11.85 -2.81
C VAL A 33 41.24 11.82 -1.44
N VAL A 34 40.46 11.97 -0.36
CA VAL A 34 41.01 11.92 1.01
C VAL A 34 41.23 10.44 1.40
N PRO A 35 42.47 10.01 1.68
CA PRO A 35 42.74 8.64 2.07
C PRO A 35 42.06 8.27 3.39
N ARG A 36 41.69 7.00 3.54
CA ARG A 36 40.94 6.45 4.69
C ARG A 36 39.62 7.17 5.01
N SER A 37 39.05 7.91 4.06
CA SER A 37 37.75 8.60 4.23
C SER A 37 36.55 7.69 3.99
N SER A 38 36.77 6.51 3.39
CA SER A 38 35.70 5.59 3.04
C SER A 38 35.18 4.82 4.25
N LYS A 39 33.89 4.99 4.57
CA LYS A 39 33.22 4.31 5.69
C LYS A 39 31.91 3.69 5.23
N LYS A 40 31.70 2.42 5.56
CA LYS A 40 30.43 1.73 5.30
C LYS A 40 29.34 2.28 6.21
N LEU A 41 28.23 2.75 5.62
CA LEU A 41 27.05 3.25 6.33
C LEU A 41 25.99 2.16 6.48
N TYR A 42 25.75 1.43 5.39
CA TYR A 42 24.68 0.44 5.31
C TYR A 42 25.05 -0.64 4.28
N GLU A 43 24.49 -1.83 4.43
CA GLU A 43 24.64 -2.94 3.49
C GLU A 43 23.30 -3.66 3.39
N ASP A 44 22.83 -3.87 2.17
CA ASP A 44 21.70 -4.76 1.87
C ASP A 44 22.20 -6.08 1.26
N ASN A 45 21.30 -6.85 0.65
CA ASN A 45 21.64 -8.16 0.09
C ASN A 45 22.55 -8.08 -1.14
N GLU A 46 22.53 -6.97 -1.88
CA GLU A 46 23.20 -6.81 -3.18
C GLU A 46 24.29 -5.72 -3.17
N TYR A 47 24.10 -4.65 -2.39
CA TYR A 47 24.92 -3.45 -2.38
C TYR A 47 25.32 -3.02 -0.96
N ALA A 48 26.43 -2.30 -0.89
CA ALA A 48 26.89 -1.58 0.30
C ALA A 48 27.04 -0.10 0.00
N LEU A 49 26.56 0.72 0.92
CA LEU A 49 26.64 2.17 0.89
C LEU A 49 27.89 2.62 1.65
N TYR A 50 28.79 3.31 0.98
CA TYR A 50 30.00 3.91 1.54
C TYR A 50 29.94 5.44 1.46
N THR A 51 30.55 6.12 2.41
CA THR A 51 30.94 7.53 2.24
C THR A 51 32.27 7.61 1.52
N VAL A 52 32.55 8.71 0.83
CA VAL A 52 33.92 9.08 0.41
C VAL A 52 34.04 10.59 0.44
N THR A 53 35.16 11.10 0.96
CA THR A 53 35.42 12.54 1.00
C THR A 53 36.52 12.88 0.01
N LEU A 54 36.27 13.90 -0.81
CA LEU A 54 37.21 14.38 -1.83
C LEU A 54 37.06 15.89 -2.01
N PHE A 55 37.99 16.50 -2.76
CA PHE A 55 37.88 17.91 -3.08
C PHE A 55 36.77 18.18 -4.11
N ALA A 56 36.03 19.27 -3.91
CA ALA A 56 34.89 19.64 -4.77
C ALA A 56 35.26 19.70 -6.27
N LYS A 57 36.47 20.18 -6.57
CA LYS A 57 36.97 20.36 -7.95
C LYS A 57 37.13 19.07 -8.76
N VAL A 58 37.22 17.91 -8.11
CA VAL A 58 37.40 16.61 -8.79
C VAL A 58 36.18 15.70 -8.71
N VAL A 59 35.04 16.21 -8.21
CA VAL A 59 33.83 15.42 -8.01
C VAL A 59 33.35 14.77 -9.32
N ASP A 60 33.30 15.54 -10.42
CA ASP A 60 32.78 15.03 -11.68
C ASP A 60 33.71 13.98 -12.31
N ASN A 61 35.02 14.20 -12.26
CA ASN A 61 36.01 13.22 -12.74
C ASN A 61 35.94 11.93 -11.91
N PHE A 62 35.87 12.06 -10.58
CA PHE A 62 35.73 10.92 -9.69
C PHE A 62 34.45 10.11 -9.97
N LYS A 63 33.32 10.78 -10.26
CA LYS A 63 32.06 10.10 -10.64
C LYS A 63 32.22 9.31 -11.94
N VAL A 64 32.95 9.84 -12.93
CA VAL A 64 33.21 9.13 -14.19
C VAL A 64 34.07 7.90 -13.95
N HIS A 65 35.23 8.04 -13.28
CA HIS A 65 36.12 6.91 -12.99
C HIS A 65 35.45 5.85 -12.10
N ALA A 66 34.62 6.27 -11.14
CA ALA A 66 33.85 5.36 -10.30
C ALA A 66 32.84 4.55 -11.13
N ARG A 67 32.12 5.21 -12.05
CA ARG A 67 31.15 4.54 -12.95
C ARG A 67 31.82 3.56 -13.90
N GLU A 68 33.01 3.86 -14.41
CA GLU A 68 33.78 2.94 -15.26
C GLU A 68 34.14 1.64 -14.55
N LYS A 69 34.34 1.68 -13.22
CA LYS A 69 34.52 0.49 -12.37
C LYS A 69 33.22 -0.13 -11.86
N GLY A 70 32.07 0.37 -12.30
CA GLY A 70 30.76 -0.13 -11.89
C GLY A 70 30.28 0.35 -10.51
N PHE A 71 30.93 1.37 -9.93
CA PHE A 71 30.48 2.02 -8.69
C PHE A 71 29.53 3.18 -9.01
N GLN A 72 28.39 3.24 -8.33
CA GLN A 72 27.43 4.33 -8.54
C GLN A 72 27.58 5.37 -7.44
N ILE A 73 27.94 6.59 -7.81
CA ILE A 73 28.02 7.72 -6.88
C ILE A 73 26.69 8.48 -6.91
N ARG A 74 26.06 8.63 -5.74
CA ARG A 74 24.86 9.46 -5.56
C ARG A 74 25.24 10.81 -4.97
N ASP A 75 24.66 11.84 -5.58
CA ASP A 75 24.62 13.17 -5.02
C ASP A 75 23.65 13.17 -3.83
N PHE A 76 24.17 13.59 -2.69
CA PHE A 76 23.40 13.71 -1.46
C PHE A 76 23.68 15.05 -0.82
N GLU A 77 22.72 15.96 -0.96
CA GLU A 77 22.71 17.20 -0.21
C GLU A 77 21.93 16.97 1.08
N TYR A 78 22.64 17.07 2.21
CA TYR A 78 22.00 17.01 3.52
C TYR A 78 21.31 18.35 3.79
N SER A 79 20.00 18.41 3.59
CA SER A 79 19.15 19.49 4.10
C SER A 79 18.34 18.97 5.29
N PRO A 80 18.58 19.47 6.52
CA PRO A 80 17.77 19.12 7.68
C PRO A 80 16.31 19.56 7.51
N GLU A 81 16.07 20.68 6.81
CA GLU A 81 14.73 21.18 6.50
C GLU A 81 13.95 20.21 5.60
N ALA A 82 14.61 19.66 4.57
CA ALA A 82 14.00 18.70 3.65
C ALA A 82 13.73 17.33 4.29
N GLN A 83 14.49 16.96 5.34
CA GLN A 83 14.21 15.73 6.11
C GLN A 83 13.03 15.93 7.04
N GLU A 84 13.00 17.04 7.78
CA GLU A 84 11.91 17.36 8.69
C GLU A 84 10.59 17.55 7.92
N SER A 85 10.62 18.26 6.80
CA SER A 85 9.46 18.43 5.92
C SER A 85 8.92 17.08 5.41
N ARG A 86 9.79 16.16 4.98
CA ARG A 86 9.36 14.80 4.56
C ARG A 86 8.75 14.01 5.69
N LYS A 87 9.30 14.12 6.90
CA LYS A 87 8.76 13.43 8.07
C LYS A 87 7.37 13.95 8.44
N GLN A 88 7.20 15.26 8.43
CA GLN A 88 5.91 15.91 8.67
C GLN A 88 4.88 15.56 7.59
N GLU A 89 5.30 15.52 6.32
CA GLU A 89 4.45 15.10 5.21
C GLU A 89 3.99 13.64 5.38
N LEU A 90 4.91 12.73 5.75
CA LEU A 90 4.56 11.34 5.99
C LEU A 90 3.56 11.19 7.15
N GLU A 91 3.79 11.89 8.27
CA GLU A 91 2.90 11.87 9.41
C GLU A 91 1.50 12.41 9.05
N LYS A 92 1.46 13.52 8.30
CA LYS A 92 0.22 14.08 7.78
C LYS A 92 -0.52 13.09 6.87
N LEU A 93 0.18 12.43 5.95
CA LEU A 93 -0.43 11.46 5.04
C LEU A 93 -1.02 10.27 5.79
N LEU A 94 -0.34 9.77 6.83
CA LEU A 94 -0.86 8.68 7.67
C LEU A 94 -2.11 9.12 8.44
N GLN A 95 -2.11 10.34 8.97
CA GLN A 95 -3.27 10.88 9.66
C GLN A 95 -4.47 11.08 8.71
N ASP A 96 -4.22 11.67 7.54
CA ASP A 96 -5.24 11.91 6.51
C ASP A 96 -5.84 10.58 6.02
N GLN A 97 -5.01 9.56 5.83
CA GLN A 97 -5.44 8.21 5.46
C GLN A 97 -6.42 7.64 6.51
N GLU A 98 -6.09 7.75 7.79
CA GLU A 98 -6.91 7.17 8.86
C GLU A 98 -8.25 7.90 9.04
N VAL A 99 -8.23 9.23 8.92
CA VAL A 99 -9.44 10.06 8.93
C VAL A 99 -10.35 9.72 7.75
N MET A 100 -9.77 9.60 6.56
CA MET A 100 -10.52 9.27 5.34
C MET A 100 -11.11 7.86 5.41
N ARG A 101 -10.33 6.88 5.89
CA ARG A 101 -10.79 5.50 6.10
C ARG A 101 -11.99 5.45 7.05
N THR A 102 -11.90 6.14 8.19
CA THR A 102 -12.97 6.16 9.19
C THR A 102 -14.24 6.79 8.65
N SER A 103 -14.11 7.93 7.98
CA SER A 103 -15.24 8.65 7.37
C SER A 103 -15.92 7.81 6.29
N LEU A 104 -15.13 7.15 5.44
CA LEU A 104 -15.64 6.27 4.39
C LEU A 104 -16.41 5.08 4.97
N LEU A 105 -15.88 4.42 5.99
CA LEU A 105 -16.56 3.29 6.62
C LEU A 105 -17.90 3.70 7.23
N GLN A 106 -17.94 4.83 7.94
CA GLN A 106 -19.18 5.35 8.51
C GLN A 106 -20.22 5.61 7.42
N TRP A 107 -19.79 6.22 6.31
CA TRP A 107 -20.67 6.49 5.17
C TRP A 107 -21.16 5.20 4.49
N CYS A 108 -20.27 4.20 4.31
CA CYS A 108 -20.63 2.90 3.76
C CYS A 108 -21.64 2.16 4.65
N TYR A 109 -21.48 2.16 5.98
CA TYR A 109 -22.44 1.51 6.87
C TYR A 109 -23.81 2.18 6.84
N ALA A 110 -23.85 3.51 6.87
CA ALA A 110 -25.10 4.26 6.76
C ALA A 110 -25.80 3.94 5.42
N SER A 111 -25.08 4.11 4.32
CA SER A 111 -25.61 3.86 2.96
C SER A 111 -26.06 2.42 2.76
N TYR A 112 -25.29 1.44 3.25
CA TYR A 112 -25.67 0.03 3.18
C TYR A 112 -26.98 -0.25 3.91
N SER A 113 -27.16 0.31 5.11
CA SER A 113 -28.39 0.10 5.88
C SER A 113 -29.63 0.69 5.20
N GLU A 114 -29.50 1.86 4.58
CA GLU A 114 -30.56 2.48 3.79
C GLU A 114 -30.91 1.67 2.53
N VAL A 115 -29.90 1.23 1.78
CA VAL A 115 -30.09 0.42 0.57
C VAL A 115 -30.70 -0.94 0.93
N PHE A 116 -30.21 -1.59 1.98
CA PHE A 116 -30.75 -2.87 2.45
C PHE A 116 -32.20 -2.74 2.93
N SER A 117 -32.51 -1.69 3.69
CA SER A 117 -33.88 -1.40 4.11
C SER A 117 -34.79 -1.19 2.89
N SER A 118 -34.36 -0.39 1.92
CA SER A 118 -35.11 -0.16 0.67
C SER A 118 -35.35 -1.46 -0.10
N TRP A 119 -34.34 -2.33 -0.19
CA TRP A 119 -34.47 -3.65 -0.82
C TRP A 119 -35.45 -4.57 -0.09
N MET A 120 -35.49 -4.54 1.25
CA MET A 120 -36.48 -5.28 2.03
C MET A 120 -37.90 -4.76 1.81
N HIS A 121 -38.09 -3.44 1.69
CA HIS A 121 -39.39 -2.86 1.32
C HIS A 121 -39.86 -3.33 -0.05
N PHE A 122 -38.98 -3.33 -1.06
CA PHE A 122 -39.31 -3.89 -2.38
C PHE A 122 -39.67 -5.36 -2.32
N SER A 123 -38.96 -6.15 -1.52
CA SER A 123 -39.25 -7.57 -1.32
C SER A 123 -40.62 -7.78 -0.67
N ALA A 124 -40.98 -6.97 0.33
CA ALA A 124 -42.29 -7.03 0.98
C ALA A 124 -43.42 -6.67 0.01
N VAL A 125 -43.28 -5.59 -0.76
CA VAL A 125 -44.27 -5.21 -1.79
C VAL A 125 -44.41 -6.31 -2.83
N ARG A 126 -43.30 -6.89 -3.28
CA ARG A 126 -43.33 -7.99 -4.26
C ARG A 126 -44.07 -9.21 -3.73
N VAL A 127 -43.75 -9.67 -2.52
CA VAL A 127 -44.44 -10.82 -1.89
C VAL A 127 -45.94 -10.53 -1.72
N PHE A 128 -46.31 -9.31 -1.34
CA PHE A 128 -47.70 -8.91 -1.21
C PHE A 128 -48.45 -8.97 -2.55
N VAL A 129 -47.89 -8.38 -3.61
CA VAL A 129 -48.50 -8.38 -4.96
C VAL A 129 -48.61 -9.79 -5.52
N GLU A 130 -47.54 -10.59 -5.46
CA GLU A 130 -47.55 -11.98 -5.94
C GLU A 130 -48.56 -12.85 -5.16
N SER A 131 -48.70 -12.62 -3.85
CA SER A 131 -49.68 -13.34 -3.02
C SER A 131 -51.12 -13.02 -3.42
N ILE A 132 -51.44 -11.76 -3.72
CA ILE A 132 -52.77 -11.37 -4.22
C ILE A 132 -53.03 -11.97 -5.60
N LEU A 133 -52.04 -11.90 -6.51
CA LEU A 133 -52.20 -12.45 -7.86
C LEU A 133 -52.40 -13.97 -7.85
N ARG A 134 -51.80 -14.68 -6.88
CA ARG A 134 -51.89 -16.13 -6.78
C ARG A 134 -53.09 -16.62 -5.98
N TYR A 135 -53.43 -15.98 -4.86
CA TYR A 135 -54.44 -16.47 -3.91
C TYR A 135 -55.72 -15.61 -3.88
N GLY A 136 -55.75 -14.46 -4.57
CA GLY A 136 -56.92 -13.59 -4.65
C GLY A 136 -57.17 -12.74 -3.40
N LEU A 137 -58.37 -12.15 -3.35
CA LEU A 137 -58.84 -11.31 -2.24
C LEU A 137 -59.87 -12.06 -1.38
N PRO A 138 -59.97 -11.76 -0.07
CA PRO A 138 -59.22 -10.75 0.67
C PRO A 138 -57.78 -11.16 0.99
N ALA A 139 -56.88 -10.19 1.15
CA ALA A 139 -55.45 -10.40 1.42
C ALA A 139 -55.19 -10.98 2.83
N ARG A 140 -55.47 -12.28 3.00
CA ARG A 140 -55.25 -13.04 4.23
C ARG A 140 -54.22 -14.12 3.98
N PHE A 141 -52.94 -13.73 3.99
CA PHE A 141 -51.82 -14.63 3.82
C PHE A 141 -50.75 -14.40 4.89
N LEU A 142 -50.03 -15.47 5.23
CA LEU A 142 -48.90 -15.45 6.14
C LEU A 142 -47.60 -15.43 5.32
N SER A 143 -46.85 -14.34 5.41
CA SER A 143 -45.52 -14.23 4.79
C SER A 143 -44.43 -14.55 5.81
N VAL A 144 -43.48 -15.42 5.45
CA VAL A 144 -42.41 -15.88 6.33
C VAL A 144 -41.07 -15.79 5.60
N VAL A 145 -40.04 -15.29 6.29
CA VAL A 145 -38.65 -15.34 5.84
C VAL A 145 -37.97 -16.55 6.48
N LEU A 146 -37.33 -17.39 5.68
CA LEU A 146 -36.64 -18.59 6.13
C LEU A 146 -35.14 -18.46 5.83
N ALA A 147 -34.30 -18.77 6.82
CA ALA A 147 -32.85 -18.80 6.69
C ALA A 147 -32.31 -20.23 6.95
N PRO A 148 -32.54 -21.19 6.03
CA PRO A 148 -32.03 -22.54 6.17
C PRO A 148 -30.51 -22.58 5.99
N SER A 149 -29.86 -23.61 6.52
CA SER A 149 -28.44 -23.84 6.24
C SER A 149 -28.24 -24.22 4.76
N THR A 150 -27.10 -23.85 4.19
CA THR A 150 -26.77 -24.09 2.77
C THR A 150 -26.92 -25.55 2.35
N LYS A 151 -26.59 -26.51 3.23
CA LYS A 151 -26.74 -27.95 2.97
C LYS A 151 -28.20 -28.42 2.97
N SER A 152 -29.09 -27.72 3.67
CA SER A 152 -30.48 -28.11 3.87
C SER A 152 -31.46 -27.40 2.94
N GLU A 153 -31.04 -26.34 2.23
CA GLU A 153 -31.92 -25.51 1.40
C GLU A 153 -32.74 -26.34 0.39
N LYS A 154 -32.09 -27.27 -0.32
CA LYS A 154 -32.78 -28.14 -1.31
C LYS A 154 -33.83 -29.03 -0.65
N LYS A 155 -33.55 -29.55 0.54
CA LYS A 155 -34.50 -30.38 1.30
C LYS A 155 -35.70 -29.55 1.76
N VAL A 156 -35.45 -28.35 2.29
CA VAL A 156 -36.52 -27.43 2.74
C VAL A 156 -37.41 -27.03 1.56
N ARG A 157 -36.83 -26.68 0.41
CA ARG A 157 -37.58 -26.35 -0.81
C ARG A 157 -38.50 -27.48 -1.25
N ASN A 158 -37.99 -28.70 -1.35
CA ASN A 158 -38.79 -29.87 -1.76
C ASN A 158 -39.97 -30.13 -0.79
N ILE A 159 -39.74 -29.98 0.52
CA ILE A 159 -40.80 -30.15 1.54
C ILE A 159 -41.88 -29.07 1.37
N LEU A 160 -41.48 -27.80 1.21
CA LEU A 160 -42.43 -26.69 1.03
C LEU A 160 -43.22 -26.82 -0.28
N GLU A 161 -42.58 -27.23 -1.38
CA GLU A 161 -43.25 -27.49 -2.65
C GLU A 161 -44.31 -28.61 -2.51
N GLY A 162 -43.99 -29.69 -1.79
CA GLY A 162 -44.94 -30.78 -1.53
C GLY A 162 -46.13 -30.35 -0.65
N LEU A 163 -45.89 -29.53 0.38
CA LEU A 163 -46.94 -29.06 1.29
C LEU A 163 -47.82 -27.97 0.66
N CYS A 164 -47.23 -27.01 -0.04
CA CYS A 164 -47.93 -25.85 -0.60
C CYS A 164 -48.45 -26.07 -2.03
N GLY A 165 -47.93 -27.06 -2.76
CA GLY A 165 -48.37 -27.38 -4.12
C GLY A 165 -49.80 -27.92 -4.19
N ASN A 166 -50.26 -28.60 -3.14
CA ASN A 166 -51.61 -29.21 -3.08
C ASN A 166 -52.74 -28.20 -2.77
N ALA A 167 -52.41 -26.96 -2.38
CA ALA A 167 -53.40 -25.93 -2.06
C ALA A 167 -53.92 -25.15 -3.28
N ASN A 168 -53.41 -25.43 -4.50
CA ASN A 168 -53.84 -24.79 -5.76
C ASN A 168 -54.74 -25.71 -6.62
N ARG A 169 -55.45 -26.67 -6.01
CA ARG A 169 -56.53 -27.46 -6.65
C ARG A 169 -57.88 -27.11 -6.07
#